data_AF-A0A182NDW3-F1
#
_entry.id   AF-A0A182NDW3-F1
#
_cell.length_a   1.000
_cell.length_b   1.000
_cell.length_c   1.000
_cell.angle_alpha   90.00
_cell.angle_beta   90.00
_cell.angle_gamma   90.00
#
_symmetry.space_group_name_H-M   'P 1'
#
loop_
_entity.id
_entity.type
_entity.pdbx_description
1 polymer ?
#
loop_
_entity_poly.entity_id
_entity_poly.type
_entity_poly.pdbx_seq_one_letter_code
_entity_poly.pdbx_strand_id
1 'polypeptide(L)'
;MYNANAPDDAKNGASLTTPRTWHPSSLIDGQGLDDGLAVVLLNRPILLEKHYFTTLWNGGKNDYLYLTRQIVHTPDQNATDFTKSLKVLKSHGYDKHISRVLTLCESSGRLDQIMANINTLFLAETILPVVDVFLRSSNSLTWLVRPGEHSIDIPQRLVSERIWCSLVPIGQGCLCRTEGLKWNLDGSRSLQFGSIVSTSNTYSMNRVRITTDGPLLWSMGTTPKDM
;
A
#
# COMPACT_ATOMS: atom_id res chain seq x y z
N MET A 1 -32.79 -43.85 18.86
CA MET A 1 -31.34 -43.98 18.63
C MET A 1 -30.95 -42.94 17.59
N TYR A 2 -30.42 -41.81 18.04
CA TYR A 2 -29.93 -40.75 17.16
C TYR A 2 -28.54 -41.14 16.66
N ASN A 3 -28.37 -41.25 15.35
CA ASN A 3 -27.08 -41.51 14.73
C ASN A 3 -26.48 -40.17 14.30
N ALA A 4 -25.39 -39.77 14.96
CA ALA A 4 -24.66 -38.55 14.68
C ALA A 4 -23.67 -38.80 13.53
N ASN A 5 -23.96 -38.27 12.35
CA ASN A 5 -22.96 -38.15 11.29
C ASN A 5 -22.12 -36.89 11.56
N ALA A 6 -20.84 -37.10 11.84
CA ALA A 6 -19.82 -36.07 11.91
C ALA A 6 -19.70 -35.33 10.57
N PRO A 7 -19.42 -34.02 10.55
CA PRO A 7 -19.16 -33.31 9.32
C PRO A 7 -17.75 -33.64 8.80
N ASP A 8 -17.68 -33.92 7.50
CA ASP A 8 -16.47 -34.11 6.72
C ASP A 8 -15.44 -33.00 6.96
N ASP A 9 -14.21 -33.40 7.23
CA ASP A 9 -13.02 -32.55 7.23
C ASP A 9 -12.83 -31.95 5.82
N ALA A 10 -13.38 -30.75 5.62
CA ALA A 10 -13.08 -29.91 4.48
C ALA A 10 -11.58 -29.56 4.52
N LYS A 11 -10.80 -30.30 3.74
CA LYS A 11 -9.40 -30.03 3.47
C LYS A 11 -9.24 -28.57 3.05
N ASN A 12 -8.54 -27.80 3.89
CA ASN A 12 -8.04 -26.46 3.58
C ASN A 12 -7.15 -26.54 2.33
N GLY A 13 -7.76 -26.30 1.17
CA GLY A 13 -7.05 -25.94 -0.04
C GLY A 13 -6.55 -24.52 0.12
N ALA A 14 -5.37 -24.35 0.73
CA ALA A 14 -4.63 -23.10 0.63
C ALA A 14 -4.31 -22.88 -0.85
N SER A 15 -5.13 -22.05 -1.52
CA SER A 15 -4.82 -21.52 -2.83
C SER A 15 -3.48 -20.80 -2.71
N LEU A 16 -2.42 -21.40 -3.22
CA LEU A 16 -1.09 -20.80 -3.29
C LEU A 16 -1.21 -19.51 -4.09
N THR A 17 -1.25 -18.38 -3.40
CA THR A 17 -1.24 -17.06 -4.04
C THR A 17 0.11 -16.90 -4.74
N THR A 18 0.08 -16.52 -6.02
CA THR A 18 1.30 -16.34 -6.82
C THR A 18 2.21 -15.32 -6.11
N PRO A 19 3.51 -15.63 -5.93
CA PRO A 19 4.45 -14.70 -5.31
C PRO A 19 4.45 -13.34 -6.02
N ARG A 20 4.43 -12.26 -5.24
CA ARG A 20 4.28 -10.90 -5.76
C ARG A 20 5.54 -10.06 -5.52
N THR A 21 6.00 -9.36 -6.55
CA THR A 21 7.16 -8.47 -6.46
C THR A 21 6.76 -7.01 -6.56
N TRP A 22 7.33 -6.16 -5.72
CA TRP A 22 7.06 -4.73 -5.62
C TRP A 22 8.30 -3.92 -5.99
N HIS A 23 8.12 -2.92 -6.86
CA HIS A 23 9.18 -2.01 -7.32
C HIS A 23 8.81 -0.55 -6.96
N PRO A 24 9.04 -0.10 -5.71
CA PRO A 24 8.57 1.18 -5.23
C PRO A 24 9.36 2.39 -5.75
N SER A 25 10.54 2.20 -6.39
CA SER A 25 11.47 3.28 -6.75
C SER A 25 10.79 4.46 -7.45
N SER A 26 10.03 4.21 -8.51
CA SER A 26 9.36 5.27 -9.28
C SER A 26 8.33 6.04 -8.45
N LEU A 27 7.71 5.39 -7.47
CA LEU A 27 6.73 6.01 -6.57
C LEU A 27 7.39 6.81 -5.44
N ILE A 28 8.72 6.70 -5.27
CA ILE A 28 9.50 7.38 -4.24
C ILE A 28 10.07 8.69 -4.81
N ASP A 29 10.72 8.64 -5.97
CA ASP A 29 11.39 9.79 -6.58
C ASP A 29 10.58 10.44 -7.73
N GLY A 30 9.52 9.78 -8.20
CA GLY A 30 8.70 10.22 -9.33
C GLY A 30 9.36 9.95 -10.69
N GLN A 31 10.54 9.32 -10.73
CA GLN A 31 11.24 9.01 -11.98
C GLN A 31 10.77 7.68 -12.56
N GLY A 32 10.65 7.62 -13.88
CA GLY A 32 10.23 6.38 -14.56
C GLY A 32 8.77 5.99 -14.28
N LEU A 33 7.90 6.98 -14.05
CA LEU A 33 6.46 6.78 -14.04
C LEU A 33 5.99 6.38 -15.45
N ASP A 34 5.02 5.47 -15.49
CA ASP A 34 4.41 4.98 -16.74
C ASP A 34 2.98 5.49 -16.89
N ASP A 35 2.42 5.33 -18.08
CA ASP A 35 1.04 5.73 -18.41
C ASP A 35 -0.02 4.89 -17.66
N GLY A 36 0.40 3.83 -16.97
CA GLY A 36 -0.44 2.97 -16.14
C GLY A 36 -0.62 3.48 -14.70
N LEU A 37 -0.21 4.72 -14.40
CA LEU A 37 -0.36 5.33 -13.09
C LEU A 37 -1.54 6.31 -13.04
N ALA A 38 -2.49 6.07 -12.13
CA ALA A 38 -3.46 7.08 -11.71
C ALA A 38 -2.97 7.80 -10.43
N VAL A 39 -3.22 9.10 -10.34
CA VAL A 39 -2.93 9.90 -9.14
C VAL A 39 -4.23 10.37 -8.50
N VAL A 40 -4.39 10.12 -7.20
CA VAL A 40 -5.51 10.63 -6.39
C VAL A 40 -4.97 11.68 -5.43
N LEU A 41 -5.55 12.86 -5.40
CA LEU A 41 -5.18 13.94 -4.48
C LEU A 41 -6.26 14.11 -3.41
N LEU A 42 -5.91 13.92 -2.14
CA LEU A 42 -6.85 14.12 -1.03
C LEU A 42 -6.72 15.54 -0.46
N ASN A 43 -7.87 16.15 -0.15
CA ASN A 43 -8.11 17.59 -0.04
C ASN A 43 -7.55 18.25 1.25
N ARG A 44 -6.26 18.04 1.55
CA ARG A 44 -5.54 18.71 2.63
C ARG A 44 -4.24 19.31 2.08
N PRO A 45 -3.68 20.37 2.69
CA PRO A 45 -2.35 20.82 2.34
C PRO A 45 -1.39 19.63 2.49
N ILE A 46 -0.78 19.21 1.39
CA ILE A 46 0.23 18.15 1.36
C ILE A 46 1.57 18.86 1.21
N LEU A 47 2.47 18.67 2.17
CA LEU A 47 3.82 19.22 2.07
C LEU A 47 4.68 18.23 1.29
N LEU A 48 4.57 18.27 -0.04
CA LEU A 48 5.46 17.53 -0.92
C LEU A 48 6.70 18.34 -1.23
N GLU A 49 7.84 17.67 -1.32
CA GLU A 49 9.04 18.30 -1.89
C GLU A 49 8.73 18.82 -3.29
N LYS A 50 9.08 20.09 -3.52
CA LYS A 50 8.84 20.76 -4.81
C LYS A 50 9.36 19.92 -5.98
N HIS A 51 10.55 19.34 -5.83
CA HIS A 51 11.17 18.51 -6.86
C HIS A 51 10.31 17.28 -7.18
N TYR A 52 9.90 16.53 -6.16
CA TYR A 52 9.03 15.37 -6.34
C TYR A 52 7.72 15.73 -7.06
N PHE A 53 7.03 16.79 -6.61
CA PHE A 53 5.78 17.21 -7.25
C PHE A 53 5.99 17.64 -8.71
N THR A 54 7.06 18.39 -8.99
CA THR A 54 7.38 18.79 -10.38
C THR A 54 7.75 17.60 -11.25
N THR A 55 8.47 16.61 -10.72
CA THR A 55 8.81 15.39 -11.44
C THR A 55 7.56 14.55 -11.71
N LEU A 56 6.67 14.41 -10.73
CA LEU A 56 5.37 13.75 -10.89
C LEU A 56 4.50 14.45 -11.94
N TRP A 57 4.45 15.79 -11.89
CA TRP A 57 3.64 16.60 -12.80
C TRP A 57 4.16 16.62 -14.24
N ASN A 58 5.49 16.71 -14.41
CA ASN A 58 6.14 16.81 -15.72
C ASN A 58 6.55 15.45 -16.30
N GLY A 59 6.61 14.41 -15.45
CA GLY A 59 7.06 13.06 -15.82
C GLY A 59 6.01 12.23 -16.56
N GLY A 60 4.76 12.70 -16.62
CA GLY A 60 3.78 12.20 -17.58
C GLY A 60 4.31 12.47 -18.98
N LYS A 61 4.88 11.46 -19.62
CA LYS A 61 5.43 11.55 -20.98
C LYS A 61 4.29 11.68 -21.97
N ASN A 62 3.72 12.87 -22.10
CA ASN A 62 2.93 13.36 -23.22
C ASN A 62 2.49 14.80 -22.86
N ASP A 63 2.43 15.68 -23.85
CA ASP A 63 1.85 17.05 -23.79
C ASP A 63 0.34 17.08 -23.45
N TYR A 64 -0.13 16.06 -22.74
CA TYR A 64 -1.49 15.79 -22.41
C TYR A 64 -1.56 15.31 -20.96
N LEU A 65 -1.37 16.23 -20.02
CA LEU A 65 -2.11 16.11 -18.78
C LEU A 65 -3.58 16.34 -19.13
N TYR A 66 -4.25 15.30 -19.64
CA TYR A 66 -5.71 15.23 -19.70
C TYR A 66 -6.20 15.21 -18.25
N LEU A 67 -6.15 16.37 -17.58
CA LEU A 67 -7.11 16.72 -16.56
C LEU A 67 -8.45 16.62 -17.26
N THR A 68 -9.06 15.44 -17.26
CA THR A 68 -10.47 15.29 -17.58
C THR A 68 -11.17 16.28 -16.64
N ARG A 69 -11.61 17.42 -17.17
CA ARG A 69 -12.39 18.47 -16.50
C ARG A 69 -13.79 17.96 -16.10
N GLN A 70 -13.89 16.69 -15.76
CA GLN A 70 -15.13 16.04 -15.39
C GLN A 70 -15.27 16.16 -13.88
N ILE A 71 -16.20 17.03 -13.47
CA ILE A 71 -16.63 17.11 -12.09
C ILE A 71 -17.60 15.95 -11.87
N VAL A 72 -17.17 14.93 -11.13
CA VAL A 72 -18.01 13.79 -10.78
C VAL A 72 -18.62 14.04 -9.41
N HIS A 73 -19.95 14.20 -9.35
CA HIS A 73 -20.66 14.35 -8.09
C HIS A 73 -20.83 12.99 -7.40
N THR A 74 -20.31 12.85 -6.18
CA THR A 74 -20.31 11.60 -5.41
C THR A 74 -21.00 11.79 -4.04
N PRO A 75 -22.35 11.75 -3.98
CA PRO A 75 -23.12 12.16 -2.79
C PRO A 75 -23.10 11.14 -1.63
N ASP A 76 -22.65 9.91 -1.87
CA ASP A 76 -22.59 8.83 -0.87
C ASP A 76 -21.83 9.28 0.40
N GLN A 77 -22.51 9.27 1.54
CA GLN A 77 -21.93 9.65 2.84
C GLN A 77 -21.34 8.44 3.59
N ASN A 78 -21.56 7.21 3.12
CA ASN A 78 -21.04 6.00 3.74
C ASN A 78 -19.65 5.62 3.22
N ALA A 79 -19.07 6.43 2.32
CA ALA A 79 -17.73 6.26 1.78
C ALA A 79 -16.94 7.57 1.89
N THR A 80 -15.64 7.49 2.12
CA THR A 80 -14.76 8.67 2.03
C THR A 80 -14.52 9.07 0.58
N ASP A 81 -14.08 10.31 0.35
CA ASP A 81 -13.76 10.76 -1.00
C ASP A 81 -12.61 9.94 -1.64
N PHE A 82 -11.70 9.39 -0.84
CA PHE A 82 -10.72 8.44 -1.33
C PHE A 82 -11.37 7.15 -1.86
N THR A 83 -12.24 6.52 -1.07
CA THR A 83 -12.97 5.32 -1.52
C THR A 83 -13.82 5.61 -2.75
N LYS A 84 -14.50 6.76 -2.79
CA LYS A 84 -15.29 7.19 -3.94
C LYS A 84 -14.43 7.39 -5.19
N SER A 85 -13.23 7.96 -5.04
CA SER A 85 -12.29 8.15 -6.14
C SER A 85 -11.91 6.81 -6.81
N LEU A 86 -11.64 5.76 -6.03
CA LEU A 86 -11.39 4.42 -6.57
C LEU A 86 -12.62 3.85 -7.31
N LYS A 87 -13.83 4.04 -6.75
CA LYS A 87 -15.08 3.63 -7.40
C LYS A 87 -15.31 4.37 -8.72
N VAL A 88 -14.93 5.65 -8.81
CA VAL A 88 -15.02 6.45 -10.04
C VAL A 88 -14.06 5.93 -11.11
N LEU A 89 -12.80 5.62 -10.73
CA LEU A 89 -11.83 5.00 -11.66
C LEU A 89 -12.40 3.71 -12.27
N LYS A 90 -13.02 2.86 -11.42
CA LYS A 90 -13.69 1.63 -11.87
C LYS A 90 -14.89 1.90 -12.77
N SER A 91 -15.79 2.79 -12.35
CA SER A 91 -17.07 3.00 -13.06
C SER A 91 -16.90 3.63 -14.44
N HIS A 92 -15.84 4.40 -14.64
CA HIS A 92 -15.50 5.00 -15.93
C HIS A 92 -14.59 4.10 -16.78
N GLY A 93 -14.21 2.92 -16.28
CA GLY A 93 -13.38 1.95 -17.01
C GLY A 93 -11.89 2.29 -17.06
N TYR A 94 -11.44 3.30 -16.29
CA TYR A 94 -10.02 3.67 -16.21
C TYR A 94 -9.17 2.57 -15.58
N ASP A 95 -9.76 1.72 -14.75
CA ASP A 95 -9.11 0.55 -14.14
C ASP A 95 -8.52 -0.43 -15.17
N LYS A 96 -9.00 -0.42 -16.42
CA LYS A 96 -8.46 -1.24 -17.51
C LYS A 96 -7.17 -0.70 -18.11
N HIS A 97 -6.84 0.56 -17.83
CA HIS A 97 -5.70 1.26 -18.42
C HIS A 97 -4.60 1.55 -17.39
N ILE A 98 -4.86 1.28 -16.11
CA ILE A 98 -3.93 1.54 -15.02
C ILE A 98 -3.55 0.24 -14.31
N SER A 99 -2.32 0.18 -13.85
CA SER A 99 -1.81 -0.89 -12.99
C SER A 99 -1.62 -0.40 -11.55
N ARG A 100 -1.51 0.92 -11.34
CA ARG A 100 -1.21 1.51 -10.04
C ARG A 100 -2.03 2.78 -9.79
N VAL A 101 -2.41 2.99 -8.54
CA VAL A 101 -2.95 4.24 -8.01
C VAL A 101 -2.00 4.76 -6.94
N LEU A 102 -1.51 5.99 -7.12
CA LEU A 102 -0.76 6.71 -6.12
C LEU A 102 -1.64 7.80 -5.49
N THR A 103 -2.05 7.59 -4.26
CA THR A 103 -2.83 8.56 -3.50
C THR A 103 -1.91 9.47 -2.71
N LEU A 104 -1.87 10.76 -3.05
CA LEU A 104 -1.17 11.77 -2.28
C LEU A 104 -2.05 12.18 -1.09
N CYS A 105 -1.54 11.94 0.11
CA CYS A 105 -2.24 12.22 1.35
C CYS A 105 -1.25 12.45 2.50
N GLU A 106 -1.67 13.16 3.53
CA GLU A 106 -0.86 13.25 4.75
C GLU A 106 -1.12 12.06 5.69
N SER A 107 -0.04 11.60 6.34
CA SER A 107 -0.06 10.60 7.41
C SER A 107 -0.10 11.27 8.80
N SER A 108 -0.48 12.55 8.85
CA SER A 108 -0.59 13.38 10.04
C SER A 108 -1.91 14.16 10.05
N GLY A 109 -2.25 14.80 11.18
CA GLY A 109 -3.49 15.56 11.31
C GLY A 109 -4.66 14.72 11.81
N ARG A 110 -5.79 14.70 11.08
CA ARG A 110 -7.02 14.02 11.50
C ARG A 110 -6.82 12.51 11.49
N LEU A 111 -6.63 11.94 12.69
CA LEU A 111 -6.41 10.51 12.89
C LEU A 111 -7.50 9.64 12.25
N ASP A 112 -8.76 10.06 12.37
CA ASP A 112 -9.90 9.36 11.79
C ASP A 112 -9.80 9.25 10.25
N GLN A 113 -9.30 10.28 9.58
CA GLN A 113 -9.07 10.27 8.12
C GLN A 113 -7.88 9.40 7.73
N ILE A 114 -6.82 9.39 8.54
CA ILE A 114 -5.68 8.48 8.34
C ILE A 114 -6.17 7.03 8.42
N MET A 115 -6.97 6.70 9.44
CA MET A 115 -7.55 5.37 9.58
C MET A 115 -8.52 5.03 8.44
N ALA A 116 -9.30 6.01 7.95
CA ALA A 116 -10.18 5.80 6.81
C ALA A 116 -9.41 5.58 5.49
N ASN A 117 -8.23 6.22 5.32
CA ASN A 117 -7.35 5.95 4.19
C ASN A 117 -6.79 4.53 4.24
N ILE A 118 -6.35 4.09 5.42
CA ILE A 118 -5.91 2.71 5.65
C ILE A 118 -7.06 1.75 5.34
N ASN A 119 -8.27 1.99 5.86
CA ASN A 119 -9.45 1.17 5.56
C ASN A 119 -9.73 1.09 4.06
N THR A 120 -9.53 2.19 3.32
CA THR A 120 -9.69 2.19 1.85
C THR A 120 -8.71 1.23 1.16
N LEU A 121 -7.49 1.03 1.69
CA LEU A 121 -6.56 0.01 1.15
C LEU A 121 -7.09 -1.43 1.32
N PHE A 122 -7.84 -1.70 2.39
CA PHE A 122 -8.51 -2.99 2.57
C PHE A 122 -9.65 -3.18 1.55
N LEU A 123 -10.38 -2.11 1.25
CA LEU A 123 -11.46 -2.11 0.23
C LEU A 123 -10.93 -2.11 -1.20
N ALA A 124 -9.70 -1.66 -1.44
CA ALA A 124 -9.15 -1.42 -2.76
C ALA A 124 -9.18 -2.65 -3.67
N GLU A 125 -8.84 -3.84 -3.17
CA GLU A 125 -8.87 -5.08 -3.98
C GLU A 125 -10.31 -5.43 -4.43
N THR A 126 -11.32 -5.13 -3.61
CA THR A 126 -12.72 -5.35 -4.02
C THR A 126 -13.15 -4.35 -5.09
N ILE A 127 -12.64 -3.12 -5.05
CA ILE A 127 -13.01 -2.04 -5.99
C ILE A 127 -12.22 -2.14 -7.30
N LEU A 128 -10.91 -2.40 -7.20
CA LEU A 128 -9.92 -2.47 -8.27
C LEU A 128 -9.04 -3.75 -8.11
N PRO A 129 -9.53 -4.94 -8.48
CA PRO A 129 -8.88 -6.22 -8.17
C PRO A 129 -7.47 -6.43 -8.72
N VAL A 130 -7.11 -5.72 -9.78
CA VAL A 130 -5.81 -5.88 -10.48
C VAL A 130 -4.93 -4.63 -10.37
N VAL A 131 -5.33 -3.63 -9.57
CA VAL A 131 -4.65 -2.34 -9.48
C VAL A 131 -4.06 -2.16 -8.09
N ASP A 132 -2.80 -1.77 -8.05
CA ASP A 132 -2.05 -1.60 -6.82
C ASP A 132 -2.28 -0.21 -6.25
N VAL A 133 -2.72 -0.10 -5.00
CA VAL A 133 -3.02 1.20 -4.38
C VAL A 133 -2.01 1.55 -3.31
N PHE A 134 -1.37 2.71 -3.47
CA PHE A 134 -0.34 3.23 -2.59
C PHE A 134 -0.79 4.56 -1.96
N LEU A 135 -0.42 4.77 -0.71
CA LEU A 135 -0.50 6.06 -0.03
C LEU A 135 0.89 6.69 0.00
N ARG A 136 0.99 7.94 -0.43
CA ARG A 136 2.22 8.72 -0.39
C ARG A 136 2.00 9.98 0.42
N SER A 137 2.73 10.08 1.53
CA SER A 137 2.90 11.32 2.29
C SER A 137 4.23 12.00 1.96
N SER A 138 4.51 13.11 2.62
CA SER A 138 5.75 13.87 2.49
C SER A 138 7.01 12.99 2.61
N ASN A 139 7.01 12.05 3.55
CA ASN A 139 8.17 11.23 3.91
C ASN A 139 7.92 9.73 3.94
N SER A 140 6.74 9.24 3.52
CA SER A 140 6.44 7.81 3.56
C SER A 140 5.66 7.31 2.35
N LEU A 141 5.95 6.07 1.96
CA LEU A 141 5.18 5.29 1.00
C LEU A 141 4.60 4.07 1.72
N THR A 142 3.29 3.87 1.58
CA THR A 142 2.55 2.87 2.35
C THR A 142 1.58 2.10 1.45
N TRP A 143 1.47 0.78 1.62
CA TRP A 143 0.48 -0.05 0.92
C TRP A 143 0.13 -1.29 1.74
N LEU A 144 -0.90 -2.01 1.30
CA LEU A 144 -1.35 -3.22 1.95
C LEU A 144 -0.70 -4.46 1.30
N VAL A 145 0.04 -5.21 2.10
CA VAL A 145 0.53 -6.56 1.79
C VAL A 145 -0.56 -7.55 2.20
N ARG A 146 -0.96 -8.43 1.29
CA ARG A 146 -2.03 -9.43 1.52
C ARG A 146 -1.43 -10.76 1.98
N PRO A 147 -2.23 -11.74 2.42
CA PRO A 147 -1.74 -13.07 2.71
C PRO A 147 -1.02 -13.68 1.50
N GLY A 148 0.18 -14.21 1.72
CA GLY A 148 1.01 -14.81 0.67
C GLY A 148 2.49 -14.43 0.77
N GLU A 149 3.19 -14.64 -0.34
CA GLU A 149 4.62 -14.37 -0.49
C GLU A 149 4.88 -13.10 -1.30
N HIS A 150 5.74 -12.25 -0.77
CA HIS A 150 6.07 -10.95 -1.34
C HIS A 150 7.58 -10.72 -1.37
N SER A 151 8.04 -10.01 -2.40
CA SER A 151 9.40 -9.47 -2.49
C SER A 151 9.35 -7.98 -2.80
N ILE A 152 10.13 -7.17 -2.09
CA ILE A 152 10.20 -5.72 -2.30
C ILE A 152 11.63 -5.36 -2.66
N ASP A 153 11.82 -4.73 -3.83
CA ASP A 153 13.11 -4.21 -4.25
C ASP A 153 13.33 -2.82 -3.64
N ILE A 154 14.18 -2.75 -2.63
CA ILE A 154 14.48 -1.53 -1.89
C ILE A 154 15.58 -0.77 -2.63
N PRO A 155 15.36 0.53 -2.98
CA PRO A 155 16.41 1.35 -3.57
C PRO A 155 17.68 1.35 -2.70
N GLN A 156 18.83 1.17 -3.33
CA GLN A 156 20.14 1.04 -2.64
C GLN A 156 20.44 2.23 -1.71
N ARG A 157 19.97 3.43 -2.09
CA ARG A 157 20.06 4.64 -1.26
C ARG A 157 19.39 4.44 0.11
N LEU A 158 18.15 3.92 0.14
CA LEU A 158 17.40 3.75 1.38
C LEU A 158 18.05 2.72 2.32
N VAL A 159 18.70 1.70 1.76
CA VAL A 159 19.51 0.73 2.51
C VAL A 159 20.73 1.41 3.13
N SER A 160 21.48 2.16 2.32
CA SER A 160 22.72 2.81 2.74
C SER A 160 22.48 3.90 3.81
N GLU A 161 21.39 4.64 3.66
CA GLU A 161 20.93 5.67 4.61
C GLU A 161 20.17 5.10 5.82
N ARG A 162 19.96 3.78 5.86
CA ARG A 162 19.21 3.08 6.94
C ARG A 162 17.84 3.70 7.18
N ILE A 163 17.14 4.02 6.09
CA ILE A 163 15.79 4.56 6.16
C ILE A 163 14.86 3.56 6.82
N TRP A 164 13.88 4.07 7.56
CA TRP A 164 12.99 3.24 8.36
C TRP A 164 11.96 2.50 7.49
N CYS A 165 11.47 1.37 8.00
CA CYS A 165 10.28 0.68 7.52
C CYS A 165 9.48 0.07 8.68
N SER A 166 8.25 -0.36 8.39
CA SER A 166 7.37 -1.00 9.36
C SER A 166 6.45 -2.05 8.70
N LEU A 167 6.04 -3.02 9.53
CA LEU A 167 5.01 -4.00 9.22
C LEU A 167 3.96 -3.92 10.34
N VAL A 168 2.78 -3.40 10.01
CA VAL A 168 1.73 -3.09 10.99
C VAL A 168 0.49 -3.98 10.75
N PRO A 169 0.10 -4.83 11.72
CA PRO A 169 -1.03 -5.76 11.61
C PRO A 169 -2.35 -5.03 11.95
N ILE A 170 -2.85 -4.23 11.01
CA ILE A 170 -4.11 -3.50 11.19
C ILE A 170 -5.30 -4.41 10.88
N GLY A 171 -6.32 -4.36 11.73
CA GLY A 171 -7.58 -5.09 11.58
C GLY A 171 -7.58 -6.47 12.25
N GLN A 172 -6.50 -7.24 12.09
CA GLN A 172 -6.32 -8.54 12.74
C GLN A 172 -4.84 -8.88 12.95
N GLY A 173 -4.56 -9.80 13.88
CA GLY A 173 -3.22 -10.34 14.06
C GLY A 173 -2.82 -11.28 12.93
N CYS A 174 -1.51 -11.45 12.71
CA CYS A 174 -0.98 -12.33 11.68
C CYS A 174 0.41 -12.88 12.03
N LEU A 175 0.71 -14.08 11.56
CA LEU A 175 2.08 -14.59 11.50
C LEU A 175 2.78 -14.00 10.29
N CYS A 176 4.03 -13.58 10.49
CA CYS A 176 4.85 -12.97 9.46
C CYS A 176 6.29 -13.44 9.59
N ARG A 177 6.85 -13.94 8.49
CA ARG A 177 8.28 -14.21 8.33
C ARG A 177 8.88 -13.20 7.37
N THR A 178 10.06 -12.68 7.68
CA THR A 178 10.75 -11.73 6.80
C THR A 178 12.22 -12.09 6.61
N GLU A 179 12.77 -11.64 5.49
CA GLU A 179 14.21 -11.68 5.18
C GLU A 179 14.63 -10.32 4.61
N GLY A 180 15.90 -9.96 4.77
CA GLY A 180 16.46 -8.70 4.25
C GLY A 180 16.23 -7.47 5.13
N LEU A 181 15.51 -7.58 6.25
CA LEU A 181 15.41 -6.53 7.27
C LEU A 181 16.55 -6.62 8.29
N LYS A 182 16.79 -5.54 9.03
CA LYS A 182 17.71 -5.51 10.17
C LYS A 182 17.20 -6.37 11.31
N TRP A 183 15.90 -6.28 11.57
CA TRP A 183 15.22 -7.14 12.53
C TRP A 183 14.21 -7.99 11.77
N ASN A 184 14.66 -9.15 11.29
CA ASN A 184 13.79 -10.12 10.62
C ASN A 184 12.81 -10.75 11.62
N LEU A 185 11.62 -11.08 11.13
CA LEU A 185 10.61 -11.84 11.84
C LEU A 185 10.75 -13.30 11.45
N ASP A 186 10.73 -14.21 12.41
CA ASP A 186 10.90 -15.65 12.16
C ASP A 186 9.58 -16.38 11.88
N GLY A 187 8.44 -15.71 12.09
CA GLY A 187 7.09 -16.28 11.97
C GLY A 187 6.60 -17.03 13.21
N SER A 188 7.36 -17.04 14.32
CA SER A 188 6.99 -17.78 15.54
C SER A 188 6.01 -17.02 16.46
N ARG A 189 6.01 -15.68 16.38
CA ARG A 189 5.15 -14.80 17.18
C ARG A 189 4.24 -13.97 16.28
N SER A 190 2.96 -13.92 16.65
CA SER A 190 1.97 -13.11 15.95
C SER A 190 2.27 -11.62 16.09
N LEU A 191 2.24 -10.90 14.97
CA LEU A 191 2.13 -9.46 14.95
C LEU A 191 0.68 -9.09 15.27
N GLN A 192 0.47 -8.31 16.32
CA GLN A 192 -0.85 -7.79 16.69
C GLN A 192 -0.72 -6.56 17.60
N PHE A 193 -1.70 -5.65 17.51
CA PHE A 193 -1.83 -4.56 18.48
C PHE A 193 -2.01 -5.10 19.91
N GLY A 194 -1.37 -4.47 20.88
CA GLY A 194 -1.28 -4.98 22.25
C GLY A 194 -0.19 -6.05 22.46
N SER A 195 0.53 -6.44 21.42
CA SER A 195 1.71 -7.30 21.50
C SER A 195 2.84 -6.76 20.63
N ILE A 196 3.29 -7.50 19.61
CA ILE A 196 4.36 -7.06 18.70
C ILE A 196 3.76 -6.32 17.50
N VAL A 197 4.31 -5.13 17.24
CA VAL A 197 4.17 -4.41 15.97
C VAL A 197 5.58 -4.04 15.52
N SER A 198 5.98 -4.40 14.29
CA SER A 198 7.32 -4.09 13.79
C SER A 198 7.36 -2.64 13.31
N THR A 199 7.76 -1.71 14.18
CA THR A 199 8.02 -0.31 13.83
C THR A 199 9.50 0.05 13.99
N SER A 200 9.94 1.12 13.31
CA SER A 200 11.34 1.56 13.33
C SER A 200 12.34 0.48 12.91
N ASN A 201 11.91 -0.42 12.02
CA ASN A 201 12.79 -1.39 11.39
C ASN A 201 13.62 -0.69 10.29
N THR A 202 14.60 -1.38 9.71
CA THR A 202 15.36 -0.88 8.55
C THR A 202 15.91 -2.06 7.76
N TYR A 203 16.70 -1.80 6.72
CA TYR A 203 17.12 -2.79 5.74
C TYR A 203 18.52 -3.33 6.05
N SER A 204 18.69 -4.64 5.88
CA SER A 204 19.99 -5.31 5.78
C SER A 204 20.39 -5.57 4.34
N MET A 205 19.41 -5.66 3.44
CA MET A 205 19.58 -5.98 2.02
C MET A 205 18.71 -5.06 1.16
N ASN A 206 19.04 -4.95 -0.12
CA ASN A 206 18.24 -4.24 -1.12
C ASN A 206 17.01 -5.03 -1.59
N ARG A 207 16.76 -6.22 -1.03
CA ARG A 207 15.57 -7.02 -1.27
C ARG A 207 15.02 -7.51 0.06
N VAL A 208 13.76 -7.21 0.31
CA VAL A 208 13.01 -7.69 1.47
C VAL A 208 12.05 -8.76 1.01
N ARG A 209 12.03 -9.91 1.68
CA ARG A 209 11.00 -10.95 1.48
C ARG A 209 10.06 -10.95 2.65
N ILE A 210 8.77 -11.13 2.39
CA ILE A 210 7.71 -11.16 3.40
C ILE A 210 6.81 -12.34 3.06
N THR A 211 6.59 -13.24 4.02
CA THR A 211 5.57 -14.28 3.96
C THR A 211 4.62 -14.06 5.13
N THR A 212 3.32 -13.90 4.87
CA THR A 212 2.33 -13.65 5.93
C THR A 212 1.03 -14.38 5.67
N ASP A 213 0.34 -14.78 6.75
CA ASP A 213 -0.99 -15.41 6.70
C ASP A 213 -2.15 -14.40 6.80
N GLY A 214 -1.84 -13.13 7.02
CA GLY A 214 -2.81 -12.06 7.24
C GLY A 214 -2.42 -10.77 6.51
N PRO A 215 -3.35 -9.80 6.40
CA PRO A 215 -3.06 -8.50 5.83
C PRO A 215 -2.10 -7.71 6.73
N LEU A 216 -1.10 -7.09 6.12
CA LEU A 216 -0.09 -6.28 6.77
C LEU A 216 0.05 -4.93 6.06
N LEU A 217 -0.02 -3.84 6.82
CA LEU A 217 0.34 -2.54 6.29
C LEU A 217 1.86 -2.43 6.25
N TRP A 218 2.42 -2.41 5.05
CA TRP A 218 3.82 -2.06 4.84
C TRP A 218 3.94 -0.55 4.71
N SER A 219 4.85 0.05 5.47
CA SER A 219 5.19 1.46 5.33
C SER A 219 6.71 1.63 5.33
N MET A 220 7.20 2.52 4.49
CA MET A 220 8.62 2.82 4.38
C MET A 220 8.86 4.32 4.26
N GLY A 221 9.96 4.79 4.86
CA GLY A 221 10.42 6.15 4.64
C GLY A 221 10.87 6.36 3.19
N THR A 222 10.59 7.53 2.64
CA THR A 222 11.06 7.95 1.30
C THR A 222 12.27 8.87 1.38
N THR A 223 12.47 9.52 2.52
CA THR A 223 13.54 10.46 2.81
C THR A 223 14.04 10.27 4.25
N PRO A 224 15.24 10.75 4.59
CA PRO A 224 15.72 10.83 5.96
C PRO A 224 14.73 11.54 6.90
N LYS A 225 14.72 11.15 8.18
CA LYS A 225 13.73 11.55 9.19
C LYS A 225 13.72 13.06 9.53
N ASP A 226 14.76 13.79 9.12
CA ASP A 226 15.07 15.15 9.57
C ASP A 226 15.27 16.16 8.41
N MET A 227 14.62 15.95 7.26
CA MET A 227 14.54 16.95 6.18
C MET A 227 13.15 17.56 6.06
#